data_AF-A0A920S1M3-F1
#
_entry.id   AF-A0A920S1M3-F1
#
_cell.length_a   1.000
_cell.length_b   1.000
_cell.length_c   1.000
_cell.angle_alpha   90.00
_cell.angle_beta   90.00
_cell.angle_gamma   90.00
#
_symmetry.space_group_name_H-M   'P 1'
#
loop_
_entity.id
_entity.type
_entity.pdbx_description
1 polymer ?
#
loop_
_entity_poly.entity_id
_entity_poly.type
_entity_poly.pdbx_seq_one_letter_code
_entity_poly.pdbx_strand_id
1 'polypeptide(L)'
;MITEDKFIEQDTTSFFLLLPALVGAVYSTKIYSQDLALFLLHSCLIGLSIGAFSTNLFHKWAHMDNPPRIVQKFQNMGLILNRERHKIHHANHDRSFCVTSGLLNPLLDKINFFPLIEKCIRLFSYVRT
;
A
#
# COMPACT_ATOMS: atom_id res chain seq x y z
N MET A 1 12.03 -11.19 3.99
CA MET A 1 11.61 -11.26 2.58
C MET A 1 10.09 -11.43 2.60
N ILE A 2 9.32 -10.36 2.35
CA ILE A 2 7.84 -10.35 2.50
C ILE A 2 7.14 -11.27 1.46
N THR A 3 7.89 -11.82 0.50
CA THR A 3 7.39 -12.59 -0.64
C THR A 3 7.50 -14.11 -0.48
N GLU A 4 8.11 -14.63 0.60
CA GLU A 4 8.16 -16.08 0.86
C GLU A 4 6.93 -16.60 1.61
N ASP A 5 6.18 -15.70 2.24
CA ASP A 5 5.00 -16.06 3.03
C ASP A 5 3.84 -16.46 2.11
N LYS A 6 3.18 -17.57 2.48
CA LYS A 6 2.05 -18.11 1.72
C LYS A 6 0.93 -17.06 1.60
N PHE A 7 0.11 -17.13 0.54
CA PHE A 7 -1.01 -16.20 0.29
C PHE A 7 -1.82 -15.89 1.56
N ILE A 8 -2.17 -16.93 2.29
CA ILE A 8 -2.91 -16.82 3.54
C ILE A 8 -2.11 -16.03 4.59
N GLU A 9 -0.82 -16.28 4.77
CA GLU A 9 -0.02 -15.74 5.87
C GLU A 9 0.20 -14.21 5.77
N GLN A 10 0.44 -13.72 4.55
CA GLN A 10 0.67 -12.30 4.28
C GLN A 10 -0.62 -11.47 4.36
N ASP A 11 -1.72 -12.01 3.80
CA ASP A 11 -3.04 -11.36 3.84
C ASP A 11 -3.64 -11.43 5.25
N THR A 12 -3.38 -12.51 6.00
CA THR A 12 -3.87 -12.71 7.37
C THR A 12 -3.18 -11.77 8.36
N THR A 13 -1.88 -11.50 8.20
CA THR A 13 -1.17 -10.51 9.04
C THR A 13 -1.73 -9.11 8.83
N SER A 14 -1.93 -8.72 7.57
CA SER A 14 -2.55 -7.44 7.21
C SER A 14 -3.98 -7.36 7.76
N PHE A 15 -4.76 -8.43 7.61
CA PHE A 15 -6.13 -8.51 8.10
C PHE A 15 -6.22 -8.36 9.63
N PHE A 16 -5.41 -9.09 10.40
CA PHE A 16 -5.45 -9.03 11.86
C PHE A 16 -4.95 -7.71 12.43
N LEU A 17 -3.97 -7.06 11.78
CA LEU A 17 -3.54 -5.71 12.16
C LEU A 17 -4.67 -4.68 12.01
N LEU A 18 -5.53 -4.86 11.00
CA LEU A 18 -6.59 -3.92 10.66
C LEU A 18 -7.93 -4.27 11.33
N LEU A 19 -8.08 -5.51 11.81
CA LEU A 19 -9.30 -6.02 12.45
C LEU A 19 -9.77 -5.18 13.65
N PRO A 20 -8.91 -4.74 14.60
CA PRO A 20 -9.35 -3.91 15.72
C PRO A 20 -9.93 -2.55 15.28
N ALA A 21 -9.35 -1.94 14.24
CA ALA A 21 -9.83 -0.68 13.68
C ALA A 21 -11.21 -0.86 13.02
N LEU A 22 -11.40 -1.96 12.28
CA LEU A 22 -12.68 -2.30 11.66
C LEU A 22 -13.76 -2.63 12.70
N VAL A 23 -13.44 -3.40 13.73
CA VAL A 23 -14.35 -3.73 14.84
C VAL A 23 -14.76 -2.46 15.57
N GLY A 24 -13.80 -1.60 15.94
CA GLY A 24 -14.08 -0.30 16.57
C GLY A 24 -15.03 0.55 15.71
N ALA A 25 -14.84 0.55 14.40
CA ALA A 25 -15.70 1.30 13.48
C ALA A 25 -17.15 0.79 13.44
N VAL A 26 -17.37 -0.53 13.43
CA VAL A 26 -18.71 -1.14 13.38
C VAL A 26 -19.49 -0.90 14.67
N TYR A 27 -18.85 -1.04 15.83
CA TYR A 27 -19.52 -0.87 17.13
C TYR A 27 -19.76 0.60 17.50
N SER A 28 -19.04 1.54 16.87
CA SER A 28 -19.19 2.99 17.12
C SER A 28 -20.32 3.64 16.32
N THR A 29 -21.13 2.86 15.58
CA THR A 29 -22.19 3.35 14.69
C THR A 29 -23.24 4.24 15.37
N LYS A 30 -23.49 4.06 16.68
CA LYS A 30 -24.40 4.93 17.46
C LYS A 30 -23.76 6.27 17.89
N ILE A 31 -22.43 6.32 18.00
CA ILE A 31 -21.66 7.47 18.49
C ILE A 31 -21.49 8.54 17.39
N TYR A 32 -21.40 8.14 16.13
CA TYR A 32 -21.17 9.07 15.00
C TYR A 32 -22.25 10.13 14.79
N SER A 33 -23.47 9.90 15.28
CA SER A 33 -24.58 10.85 15.11
C SER A 33 -24.35 12.21 15.77
N GLN A 34 -23.30 12.36 16.59
CA GLN A 34 -23.04 13.56 17.39
C GLN A 34 -21.66 14.21 17.15
N ASP A 35 -20.70 13.53 16.50
CA ASP A 35 -19.32 14.04 16.35
C ASP A 35 -18.74 13.77 14.95
N LEU A 36 -18.59 14.86 14.17
CA LEU A 36 -18.02 14.84 12.83
C LEU A 36 -16.53 14.45 12.82
N ALA A 37 -15.74 14.88 13.80
CA ALA A 37 -14.31 14.59 13.83
C ALA A 37 -14.07 13.10 14.06
N LEU A 38 -14.86 12.50 14.96
CA LEU A 38 -14.81 11.07 15.21
C LEU A 38 -15.23 10.26 13.99
N PHE A 39 -16.28 10.69 13.27
CA PHE A 39 -16.71 10.08 12.02
C PHE A 39 -15.63 10.11 10.94
N LEU A 40 -14.97 11.26 10.76
CA LEU A 40 -13.89 11.43 9.77
C LEU A 40 -12.66 10.58 10.13
N LEU A 41 -12.26 10.55 11.40
CA LEU A 41 -11.14 9.72 11.87
C LEU A 41 -11.40 8.24 11.59
N HIS A 42 -12.58 7.74 11.94
CA HIS A 42 -12.93 6.35 11.71
C HIS A 42 -13.02 6.01 10.22
N SER A 43 -13.62 6.89 9.41
CA SER A 43 -13.67 6.73 7.95
C SER A 43 -12.27 6.68 7.35
N CYS A 44 -11.35 7.52 7.84
CA CYS A 44 -9.94 7.52 7.44
C CYS A 44 -9.26 6.20 7.81
N LEU A 45 -9.45 5.69 9.03
CA LEU A 45 -8.87 4.41 9.48
C LEU A 45 -9.38 3.22 8.66
N ILE A 46 -10.68 3.19 8.34
CA ILE A 46 -11.25 2.16 7.46
C ILE A 46 -10.65 2.26 6.06
N GLY A 47 -10.57 3.48 5.50
CA GLY A 47 -9.96 3.72 4.19
C GLY A 47 -8.49 3.29 4.13
N LEU A 48 -7.71 3.61 5.17
CA LEU A 48 -6.32 3.19 5.32
C LEU A 48 -6.20 1.67 5.39
N SER A 49 -7.10 1.02 6.13
CA SER A 49 -7.15 -0.44 6.25
C SER A 49 -7.39 -1.10 4.89
N ILE A 50 -8.43 -0.67 4.18
CA ILE A 50 -8.74 -1.19 2.84
C ILE A 50 -7.58 -0.92 1.87
N GLY A 51 -6.99 0.28 1.92
CA GLY A 51 -5.87 0.67 1.06
C GLY A 51 -4.61 -0.17 1.31
N ALA A 52 -4.24 -0.39 2.58
CA ALA A 52 -3.10 -1.21 2.96
C ALA A 52 -3.28 -2.67 2.53
N PHE A 53 -4.45 -3.25 2.83
CA PHE A 53 -4.78 -4.61 2.39
C PHE A 53 -4.74 -4.74 0.86
N SER A 54 -5.39 -3.82 0.14
CA SER A 54 -5.44 -3.83 -1.33
C SER A 54 -4.04 -3.69 -1.94
N THR A 55 -3.19 -2.83 -1.36
CA THR A 55 -1.82 -2.64 -1.84
C THR A 55 -0.99 -3.91 -1.70
N ASN A 56 -1.10 -4.62 -0.57
CA ASN A 56 -0.42 -5.90 -0.37
C ASN A 56 -0.90 -6.96 -1.37
N LEU A 57 -2.22 -7.03 -1.59
CA LEU A 57 -2.81 -7.96 -2.55
C LEU A 57 -2.36 -7.67 -3.99
N PHE A 58 -2.35 -6.40 -4.40
CA PHE A 58 -1.90 -5.99 -5.74
C PHE A 58 -0.41 -6.27 -5.95
N HIS A 59 0.42 -5.99 -4.95
CA HIS A 59 1.84 -6.31 -4.97
C HIS A 59 2.06 -7.82 -5.17
N LYS A 60 1.29 -8.65 -4.45
CA LYS A 60 1.36 -10.11 -4.59
C LYS A 60 0.94 -10.58 -5.98
N TRP A 61 -0.16 -10.06 -6.53
CA TRP A 61 -0.57 -10.36 -7.90
C TRP A 61 0.43 -9.91 -8.96
N ALA A 62 1.22 -8.87 -8.71
CA ALA A 62 2.30 -8.45 -9.60
C ALA A 62 3.47 -9.45 -9.64
N HIS A 63 3.63 -10.28 -8.61
CA HIS A 63 4.62 -11.36 -8.57
C HIS A 63 4.12 -12.68 -9.18
N MET A 64 2.82 -12.86 -9.37
CA MET A 64 2.27 -14.10 -9.95
C MET A 64 2.56 -14.17 -11.46
N ASP A 65 2.90 -15.37 -11.95
CA ASP A 65 3.03 -15.60 -13.40
C ASP A 65 1.67 -15.59 -14.11
N ASN A 66 0.65 -16.13 -13.45
CA ASN A 66 -0.71 -16.24 -13.97
C ASN A 66 -1.76 -15.74 -12.95
N PRO A 67 -1.90 -14.42 -12.75
CA PRO A 67 -2.96 -13.88 -11.89
C PRO A 67 -4.36 -14.06 -12.52
N PRO A 68 -5.46 -13.94 -11.75
CA PRO A 68 -6.82 -14.06 -12.29
C PRO A 68 -7.08 -13.12 -13.48
N ARG A 69 -7.90 -13.53 -14.46
CA ARG A 69 -8.15 -12.75 -15.70
C ARG A 69 -8.63 -11.32 -15.44
N ILE A 70 -9.48 -11.13 -14.43
CA ILE A 70 -9.97 -9.80 -14.07
C ILE A 70 -8.85 -8.91 -13.52
N VAL A 71 -7.93 -9.49 -12.75
CA VAL A 71 -6.73 -8.81 -12.22
C VAL A 71 -5.82 -8.40 -13.38
N GLN A 72 -5.56 -9.31 -14.34
CA GLN A 72 -4.77 -8.99 -15.54
C GLN A 72 -5.36 -7.80 -16.30
N LYS A 73 -6.69 -7.74 -16.45
CA LYS A 73 -7.36 -6.60 -17.10
C LYS A 73 -7.07 -5.28 -16.37
N PHE A 74 -7.20 -5.26 -15.05
CA PHE A 74 -6.89 -4.08 -14.23
C PHE A 74 -5.41 -3.70 -14.28
N GLN A 75 -4.50 -4.68 -14.28
CA GLN A 75 -3.05 -4.47 -14.43
C GLN A 75 -2.70 -3.87 -15.81
N ASN A 76 -3.38 -4.32 -16.87
CA ASN A 76 -3.18 -3.83 -18.23
C ASN A 76 -3.75 -2.42 -18.42
N MET A 77 -4.83 -2.07 -17.72
CA MET A 77 -5.35 -0.70 -17.65
C MET A 77 -4.47 0.24 -16.81
N GLY A 78 -3.50 -0.30 -16.06
CA GLY A 78 -2.65 0.47 -15.15
C GLY A 78 -3.35 0.94 -13.87
N LEU A 79 -4.52 0.37 -13.54
CA LEU A 79 -5.29 0.71 -12.35
C LEU A 79 -4.71 0.09 -11.07
N ILE A 80 -4.07 -1.06 -11.19
CA ILE A 80 -3.36 -1.76 -10.11
C ILE A 80 -1.96 -2.16 -10.58
N LEU A 81 -1.08 -2.51 -9.65
CA LEU A 81 0.33 -2.78 -9.94
C LEU A 81 0.50 -3.91 -10.95
N ASN A 82 1.13 -3.58 -12.08
CA ASN A 82 1.50 -4.52 -13.13
C ASN A 82 2.89 -5.12 -12.84
N ARG A 83 3.07 -6.41 -13.15
CA ARG A 83 4.34 -7.14 -13.07
C ARG A 83 5.51 -6.42 -13.75
N GLU A 84 5.35 -5.93 -14.97
CA GLU A 84 6.45 -5.27 -15.71
C GLU A 84 6.89 -3.98 -15.02
N ARG A 85 5.95 -3.18 -14.50
CA ARG A 85 6.28 -1.99 -13.70
C ARG A 85 6.99 -2.37 -12.40
N HIS A 86 6.53 -3.45 -11.76
CA HIS A 86 7.13 -3.92 -10.52
C HIS A 86 8.56 -4.45 -10.71
N LYS A 87 8.83 -5.13 -11.84
CA LYS A 87 10.20 -5.56 -12.21
C LYS A 87 11.18 -4.39 -12.32
N ILE A 88 10.73 -3.21 -12.77
CA ILE A 88 11.60 -2.02 -12.87
C ILE A 88 12.11 -1.62 -11.48
N HIS A 89 11.24 -1.69 -10.46
CA HIS A 89 11.63 -1.43 -9.07
C HIS A 89 12.63 -2.48 -8.57
N HIS A 90 12.36 -3.78 -8.75
CA HIS A 90 13.32 -4.84 -8.37
C HIS A 90 14.66 -4.74 -9.11
N ALA A 91 14.67 -4.21 -10.33
CA ALA A 91 15.90 -4.02 -11.09
C ALA A 91 16.74 -2.83 -10.59
N ASN A 92 16.11 -1.79 -10.03
CA ASN A 92 16.81 -0.53 -9.74
C ASN A 92 16.79 -0.10 -8.27
N HIS A 93 15.89 -0.63 -7.44
CA HIS A 93 15.70 -0.38 -5.99
C HIS A 93 15.61 1.09 -5.52
N ASP A 94 15.91 2.05 -6.38
CA ASP A 94 16.03 3.49 -6.13
C ASP A 94 14.95 4.32 -6.83
N ARG A 95 14.02 3.65 -7.52
CA ARG A 95 12.91 4.25 -8.27
C ARG A 95 11.68 3.38 -8.26
N SER A 96 10.56 3.96 -8.71
CA SER A 96 9.28 3.27 -8.87
C SER A 96 8.69 2.70 -7.57
N PHE A 97 8.77 3.48 -6.50
CA PHE A 97 8.34 3.09 -5.14
C PHE A 97 6.82 2.96 -4.95
N CYS A 98 5.97 3.54 -5.80
CA CYS A 98 4.52 3.41 -5.66
C CYS A 98 4.04 2.03 -6.11
N VAL A 99 3.79 1.15 -5.15
CA VAL A 99 3.42 -0.25 -5.38
C VAL A 99 1.92 -0.53 -5.46
N THR A 100 1.03 0.45 -5.27
CA THR A 100 -0.42 0.21 -5.42
C THR A 100 -0.84 0.11 -6.89
N SER A 101 -0.48 1.11 -7.71
CA SER A 101 -0.76 1.16 -9.15
C SER A 101 0.44 1.57 -10.01
N GLY A 102 1.43 2.22 -9.38
CA GLY A 102 2.58 2.82 -10.07
C GLY A 102 2.26 4.05 -10.91
N LEU A 103 1.04 4.58 -10.88
CA LEU A 103 0.64 5.74 -11.70
C LEU A 103 1.41 7.01 -11.35
N LEU A 104 1.80 7.19 -10.08
CA LEU A 104 2.56 8.36 -9.64
C LEU A 104 4.07 8.23 -9.86
N ASN A 105 4.59 7.04 -10.18
CA ASN A 105 6.02 6.81 -10.35
C ASN A 105 6.65 7.72 -11.41
N PRO A 106 6.09 7.91 -12.63
CA PRO A 106 6.70 8.79 -13.63
C PRO A 106 6.88 10.23 -13.15
N LEU A 107 5.97 10.73 -12.32
CA LEU A 107 6.05 12.08 -11.76
C LEU A 107 7.08 12.13 -10.62
N LEU A 108 7.02 11.19 -9.68
CA LEU A 108 7.85 11.17 -8.48
C LEU A 108 9.31 10.80 -8.78
N ASP A 109 9.54 9.89 -9.72
CA ASP A 109 10.87 9.51 -10.19
C ASP A 109 11.52 10.68 -10.94
N LYS A 110 10.76 11.45 -11.75
CA LYS A 110 11.26 12.62 -12.47
C LYS A 110 11.80 13.71 -11.53
N ILE A 111 11.18 13.89 -10.36
CA ILE A 111 11.62 14.88 -9.38
C ILE A 111 12.55 14.29 -8.30
N ASN A 112 12.99 13.03 -8.46
CA ASN A 112 13.81 12.31 -7.46
C ASN A 112 13.23 12.38 -6.04
N PHE A 113 11.89 12.29 -5.91
CA PHE A 113 11.18 12.53 -4.66
C PHE A 113 11.66 11.62 -3.52
N PHE A 114 11.63 10.31 -3.73
CA PHE A 114 12.00 9.32 -2.70
C PHE A 114 13.50 9.34 -2.36
N PRO A 115 14.44 9.40 -3.34
CA PRO A 115 15.86 9.60 -3.02
C PRO A 115 16.14 10.86 -2.20
N LEU A 116 15.41 11.96 -2.44
CA LEU A 116 15.55 13.18 -1.66
C LEU A 116 15.07 12.98 -0.21
N ILE A 117 13.91 12.35 -0.02
CA ILE A 117 13.39 12.00 1.32
C ILE A 117 14.37 11.10 2.06
N GLU A 118 14.92 10.08 1.41
CA GLU A 118 15.88 9.18 2.05
C GLU A 118 17.12 9.94 2.53
N LYS A 119 17.66 10.84 1.71
CA LYS A 119 18.78 11.72 2.11
C LYS A 119 18.41 12.58 3.31
N CYS A 120 17.23 13.19 3.32
CA CYS A 120 16.75 13.98 4.45
C CYS A 120 16.66 13.12 5.74
N ILE A 121 16.05 11.95 5.67
CA ILE A 121 15.91 11.06 6.84
C ILE A 121 17.28 10.62 7.35
N ARG A 122 18.22 10.25 6.47
CA ARG A 122 19.58 9.87 6.85
C ARG A 122 20.33 11.01 7.53
N LEU A 123 20.17 12.24 7.04
CA LEU A 123 20.72 13.45 7.68
C LEU A 123 20.21 13.60 9.11
N PHE A 124 18.89 13.52 9.34
CA PHE A 124 18.34 13.62 10.70
C PHE A 124 18.70 12.43 11.60
N SER A 125 18.85 11.23 11.02
CA SER A 125 19.20 10.02 11.77
C SER A 125 20.67 9.99 12.20
N TYR A 126 21.58 10.52 11.36
CA TYR A 126 23.00 10.60 11.66
C TYR A 126 23.35 11.71 12.66
N VAL A 127 22.54 12.78 12.71
CA VAL A 127 22.69 13.87 13.70
C VAL A 127 22.29 13.42 15.12
N ARG A 128 21.72 12.22 15.30
CA ARG A 128 21.24 11.69 16.58
C ARG A 128 22.10 10.57 17.18
N THR A 129 23.29 10.31 16.63
CA THR A 129 24.33 9.45 17.25
C THR A 129 25.56 10.28 17.58
#